data_AF-A0A8T4CG99-F1
#
_entry.id   AF-A0A8T4CG99-F1
#
_cell.length_a   1.000
_cell.length_b   1.000
_cell.length_c   1.000
_cell.angle_alpha   90.00
_cell.angle_beta   90.00
_cell.angle_gamma   90.00
#
_symmetry.space_group_name_H-M   'P 1'
#
loop_
_entity.id
_entity.type
_entity.pdbx_description
1 polymer ?
#
loop_
_entity_poly.entity_id
_entity_poly.type
_entity_poly.pdbx_seq_one_letter_code
_entity_poly.pdbx_strand_id
1 'polypeptide(L)' 'MIKDPVCKMNVDEKTAKYKSEYGGKTYYFCAPSCKATFDKNPAKYAGGSSGHSGHGCCCSEC' A
#
# COMPACT_ATOMS: atom_id res chain seq x y z
N MET A 1 10.79 -3.40 8.71
CA MET A 1 10.71 -3.62 7.25
C MET A 1 9.35 -3.16 6.75
N ILE A 2 9.32 -2.13 5.92
CA ILE A 2 8.11 -1.61 5.27
C ILE A 2 7.99 -2.26 3.91
N LYS A 3 6.76 -2.54 3.48
CA LYS A 3 6.51 -3.12 2.17
C LYS A 3 6.18 -2.01 1.18
N ASP A 4 6.95 -1.92 0.10
CA ASP A 4 6.68 -0.98 -0.99
C ASP A 4 5.35 -1.35 -1.66
N PRO A 5 4.35 -0.44 -1.70
CA PRO A 5 3.04 -0.77 -2.26
C PRO A 5 3.04 -0.86 -3.80
N VAL A 6 4.08 -0.36 -4.47
CA VAL A 6 4.23 -0.41 -5.93
C VAL A 6 4.86 -1.73 -6.37
N CYS A 7 6.02 -2.08 -5.80
CA CYS A 7 6.80 -3.25 -6.25
C CYS A 7 6.74 -4.46 -5.31
N LYS A 8 6.09 -4.34 -4.14
CA LYS A 8 5.99 -5.37 -3.09
C LYS A 8 7.34 -5.81 -2.52
N MET A 9 8.42 -5.07 -2.80
CA MET A 9 9.72 -5.31 -2.18
C MET A 9 9.74 -4.85 -0.72
N ASN A 10 10.61 -5.48 0.07
CA ASN A 10 10.90 -5.00 1.41
C ASN A 10 11.84 -3.79 1.32
N VAL A 11 11.41 -2.71 1.95
CA VAL A 11 12.14 -1.46 2.09
C VAL A 11 12.43 -1.26 3.56
N ASP A 12 13.66 -0.87 3.87
CA ASP A 12 14.03 -0.55 5.24
C ASP A 12 13.85 0.94 5.49
N GLU A 13 13.10 1.34 6.51
CA GLU A 13 12.90 2.76 6.85
C GLU A 13 14.22 3.50 7.06
N LYS A 14 15.24 2.79 7.55
CA LYS A 14 16.56 3.36 7.86
C LYS A 14 17.40 3.60 6.61
N THR A 15 17.14 2.86 5.52
CA THR A 15 17.88 2.96 4.26
C THR A 15 17.06 3.63 3.15
N ALA A 16 15.75 3.77 3.36
CA ALA A 16 14.82 4.39 2.44
C ALA A 16 15.10 5.88 2.27
N LYS A 17 15.87 6.21 1.22
CA LYS A 17 16.06 7.60 0.78
C LYS A 17 14.78 8.22 0.19
N TYR A 18 13.85 7.38 -0.28
CA TYR A 18 12.65 7.82 -0.96
C TYR A 18 11.42 7.52 -0.09
N LYS A 19 10.76 8.58 0.36
CA LYS A 19 9.50 8.52 1.12
C LYS A 19 8.51 9.55 0.60
N SER A 20 7.23 9.27 0.77
CA SER A 20 6.13 10.18 0.44
C SER A 20 5.07 10.12 1.52
N GLU A 21 4.49 11.26 1.84
CA GLU A 21 3.46 11.38 2.88
C GLU A 21 2.10 11.53 2.21
N TYR A 22 1.16 10.63 2.54
CA TYR A 22 -0.17 10.63 1.94
C TYR A 22 -1.23 10.23 2.97
N GLY A 23 -2.24 11.08 3.15
CA GLY A 23 -3.33 10.82 4.10
C GLY A 23 -2.87 10.67 5.55
N GLY A 24 -1.82 11.41 5.95
CA GLY A 24 -1.22 11.31 7.28
C GLY A 24 -0.39 10.05 7.52
N LYS A 25 -0.06 9.30 6.47
CA LYS A 25 0.80 8.11 6.53
C LYS A 25 2.06 8.31 5.69
N THR A 26 3.20 7.89 6.22
CA THR A 26 4.49 7.93 5.52
C THR A 26 4.73 6.60 4.81
N TYR A 27 4.83 6.65 3.48
CA TYR A 27 5.16 5.51 2.63
C TYR A 27 6.61 5.57 2.21
N TYR A 28 7.27 4.42 2.17
CA TYR A 28 8.69 4.28 1.85
C TYR A 28 8.85 3.46 0.59
N PHE A 29 9.77 3.90 -0.27
CA PHE A 29 9.97 3.33 -1.60
C PHE A 29 11.41 2.85 -1.78
N CYS A 30 11.55 1.72 -2.47
CA CYS A 30 12.85 1.14 -2.82
C CYS A 30 13.59 2.02 -3.83
N ALA A 31 12.84 2.61 -4.78
CA ALA A 31 13.38 3.31 -5.92
C ALA A 31 12.62 4.62 -6.20
N PRO A 32 13.27 5.61 -6.84
CA PRO A 32 12.60 6.86 -7.24
C PRO A 32 11.48 6.62 -8.25
N SER A 33 11.60 5.58 -9.07
CA SER A 33 10.55 5.14 -10.00
C SER A 33 9.30 4.61 -9.27
N CYS A 34 9.46 3.93 -8.12
CA CYS A 34 8.34 3.52 -7.27
C CYS A 34 7.68 4.74 -6.63
N LYS A 35 8.47 5.71 -6.13
CA LYS A 35 7.93 6.99 -5.65
C LYS A 35 7.13 7.71 -6.73
N ALA A 36 7.66 7.86 -7.94
CA ALA A 36 6.96 8.53 -9.04
C ALA A 36 5.66 7.82 -9.44
N THR A 37 5.66 6.47 -9.41
CA THR A 37 4.45 5.68 -9.68
C THR A 37 3.40 5.87 -8.59
N PHE A 38 3.83 5.90 -7.33
CA PHE A 38 2.96 6.22 -6.20
C PHE A 38 2.40 7.63 -6.32
N ASP A 39 3.23 8.62 -6.65
CA ASP A 39 2.81 10.03 -6.80
C ASP A 39 1.76 10.22 -7.91
N LYS A 40 1.86 9.44 -8.99
CA LYS A 40 0.85 9.44 -10.06
C LYS A 40 -0.52 8.94 -9.59
N ASN A 41 -0.57 7.95 -8.70
CA ASN A 41 -1.82 7.32 -8.26
C ASN A 41 -1.77 6.88 -6.79
N PRO A 42 -1.60 7.80 -5.83
CA PRO A 42 -1.35 7.43 -4.44
C PRO A 42 -2.57 6.78 -3.81
N ALA A 43 -3.78 7.18 -4.20
CA ALA A 43 -5.03 6.57 -3.75
C ALA A 43 -5.10 5.05 -4.02
N LYS A 44 -4.53 4.59 -5.15
CA LYS A 44 -4.53 3.17 -5.53
C LYS A 44 -3.61 2.32 -4.65
N TYR A 45 -2.54 2.92 -4.14
CA TYR A 45 -1.50 2.25 -3.36
C TYR A 45 -1.67 2.45 -1.85
N ALA A 46 -2.21 3.61 -1.44
CA ALA A 46 -2.52 3.93 -0.06
C ALA A 46 -3.79 3.23 0.43
N GLY A 47 -4.73 2.93 -0.48
CA GLY A 47 -5.95 2.17 -0.24
C GLY A 47 -5.70 0.67 -0.13
N GLY A 48 -4.94 0.25 0.87
CA GLY A 48 -4.85 -1.15 1.29
C GLY A 48 -6.12 -1.60 2.02
N SER A 49 -7.28 -1.42 1.39
CA SER A 49 -8.54 -1.99 1.85
C SER A 49 -8.94 -3.08 0.87
N SER A 50 -8.30 -4.23 1.04
CA SER A 50 -8.91 -5.52 0.69
C SER A 50 -10.21 -5.63 1.47
N GLY A 51 -11.29 -5.14 0.88
CA GLY A 51 -12.66 -5.51 1.23
C GLY A 51 -13.16 -6.58 0.25
N HIS A 52 -12.36 -7.60 -0.05
CA HIS A 52 -12.94 -8.83 -0.57
C HIS A 52 -13.46 -9.59 0.66
N SER A 53 -14.67 -9.25 1.07
CA SER A 53 -15.47 -10.05 2.01
C SER A 53 -15.86 -11.35 1.31
N GLY A 54 -14.88 -12.23 1.15
CA GLY A 54 -15.10 -13.63 0.84
C GLY A 54 -15.20 -14.38 2.16
N HIS A 55 -16.40 -14.49 2.73
CA HIS A 55 -16.74 -15.62 3.59
C HIS A 55 -18.26 -15.79 3.73
N GLY A 56 -18.73 -16.98 3.32
CA GLY A 56 -19.82 -17.65 4.04
C GLY A 56 -21.24 -17.36 3.59
N CYS A 57 -21.77 -18.22 2.73
CA CYS A 57 -23.17 -18.59 2.77
C CYS A 57 -23.56 -18.97 4.21
N CYS A 58 -24.59 -18.33 4.78
CA CYS A 58 -25.33 -18.88 5.90
C CYS A 58 -26.80 -18.49 5.75
N CYS A 59 -27.59 -19.40 5.17
CA CYS A 59 -29.04 -19.42 5.32
C CYS A 59 -29.40 -19.36 6.81
N SER A 60 -30.35 -18.51 7.21
CA SER A 60 -31.17 -18.79 8.40
C SER A 60 -32.50 -18.03 8.51
N GLU A 61 -32.83 -17.00 7.73
CA GLU A 61 -34.20 -16.45 7.74
C GLU A 61 -34.68 -16.09 6.33
N CYS A 62 -35.63 -16.92 5.84
CA CYS A 62 -36.28 -17.03 4.52
C CYS A 62 -35.53 -17.76 3.40
#